data_AF-A0A523VG46-F1
#
_entry.id   AF-A0A523VG46-F1
#
_cell.length_a   1.000
_cell.length_b   1.000
_cell.length_c   1.000
_cell.angle_alpha   90.00
_cell.angle_beta   90.00
_cell.angle_gamma   90.00
#
_symmetry.space_group_name_H-M   'P 1'
#
loop_
_entity.id
_entity.type
_entity.pdbx_description
1 polymer ?
#
loop_
_entity_poly.entity_id
_entity_poly.type
_entity_poly.pdbx_seq_one_letter_code
_entity_poly.pdbx_strand_id
1 'polypeptide(L)'
;MSYHVCGRAIDLDQDAMEEDPPSVELVREDIGTETYWRVYIRATSQDGSLGEPLREPVWDILSRDDGGPAAIEGGSLRERIPYGYYVDFTAIAADYGWERVPALWRWRYLWIDVRWWQFEDRGGLSWWECMLEVYEPSEIEPAFGPIPGLEE
;
A
#
# COMPACT_ATOMS: atom_id res chain seq x y z
N MET A 1 3.14 9.74 10.38
CA MET A 1 3.13 10.96 9.53
C MET A 1 3.39 10.49 8.12
N SER A 2 2.72 11.07 7.12
CA SER A 2 2.88 10.62 5.73
C SER A 2 4.12 11.25 5.10
N TYR A 3 4.81 10.53 4.22
CA TYR A 3 5.93 11.05 3.42
C TYR A 3 5.49 11.74 2.12
N HIS A 4 4.17 11.83 1.82
CA HIS A 4 3.69 12.56 0.62
C HIS A 4 4.02 14.06 0.71
N VAL A 5 3.97 14.63 1.92
CA VAL A 5 4.20 16.06 2.14
C VAL A 5 5.60 16.49 1.71
N CYS A 6 6.58 15.59 1.70
CA CYS A 6 7.93 15.86 1.25
C CYS A 6 8.30 15.09 -0.04
N GLY A 7 7.29 14.64 -0.82
CA GLY A 7 7.49 14.06 -2.14
C GLY A 7 8.12 12.65 -2.16
N ARG A 8 8.14 11.95 -1.03
CA ARG A 8 8.77 10.63 -0.87
C ARG A 8 7.77 9.48 -0.72
N ALA A 9 6.52 9.72 -1.14
CA ALA A 9 5.47 8.71 -1.14
C ALA A 9 4.56 8.86 -2.36
N ILE A 10 4.12 7.72 -2.90
CA ILE A 10 3.14 7.63 -3.98
C ILE A 10 1.97 6.75 -3.55
N ASP A 11 0.81 7.05 -4.12
CA ASP A 11 -0.41 6.26 -3.94
C ASP A 11 -0.90 5.74 -5.29
N LEU A 12 -1.31 4.48 -5.31
CA LEU A 12 -2.07 3.89 -6.43
C LEU A 12 -3.55 4.31 -6.37
N ASP A 13 -4.19 4.33 -7.53
CA ASP A 13 -5.63 4.59 -7.62
C ASP A 13 -6.42 3.48 -6.90
N GLN A 14 -7.23 3.87 -5.92
CA GLN A 14 -7.96 2.94 -5.08
C GLN A 14 -9.17 2.33 -5.79
N ASP A 15 -9.75 3.07 -6.74
CA ASP A 15 -10.92 2.64 -7.50
C ASP A 15 -10.61 1.41 -8.36
N ALA A 16 -9.32 1.17 -8.67
CA ALA A 16 -8.84 0.03 -9.47
C ALA A 16 -9.18 -1.35 -8.87
N MET A 17 -9.50 -1.44 -7.58
CA MET A 17 -9.98 -2.69 -6.95
C MET A 17 -11.48 -2.91 -7.07
N GLU A 18 -12.27 -1.84 -7.29
CA GLU A 18 -13.73 -1.92 -7.44
C GLU A 18 -14.17 -2.17 -8.89
N GLU A 19 -13.22 -2.13 -9.84
CA GLU A 19 -13.45 -2.47 -11.24
C GLU A 19 -13.87 -3.94 -11.43
N ASP A 20 -14.55 -4.24 -12.55
CA ASP A 20 -14.96 -5.60 -12.93
C ASP A 20 -14.44 -5.96 -14.35
N PRO A 21 -13.41 -6.82 -14.48
CA PRO A 21 -12.64 -7.43 -13.39
C PRO A 21 -11.72 -6.40 -12.70
N PRO A 22 -11.29 -6.64 -11.43
CA PRO A 22 -10.37 -5.74 -10.74
C PRO A 22 -9.05 -5.58 -11.50
N SER A 23 -8.60 -4.33 -11.64
CA SER A 23 -7.29 -3.99 -12.18
C SER A 23 -6.18 -4.18 -11.14
N VAL A 24 -6.52 -4.20 -9.86
CA VAL A 24 -5.60 -4.53 -8.76
C VAL A 24 -6.12 -5.74 -7.98
N GLU A 25 -5.20 -6.65 -7.68
CA GLU A 25 -5.42 -7.80 -6.81
C GLU A 25 -4.38 -7.79 -5.67
N LEU A 26 -4.80 -8.20 -4.47
CA LEU A 26 -3.96 -8.15 -3.28
C LEU A 26 -3.68 -9.54 -2.73
N VAL A 27 -2.43 -9.80 -2.32
CA VAL A 27 -2.09 -10.93 -1.46
C VAL A 27 -1.72 -10.39 -0.09
N ARG A 28 -2.36 -10.93 0.96
CA ARG A 28 -2.07 -10.57 2.35
C ARG A 28 -0.80 -11.28 2.80
N GLU A 29 0.17 -10.52 3.29
CA GLU A 29 1.41 -11.04 3.85
C GLU A 29 1.57 -10.54 5.28
N ASP A 30 1.43 -11.43 6.26
CA ASP A 30 1.66 -11.10 7.67
C ASP A 30 3.14 -11.34 8.01
N ILE A 31 3.88 -10.27 8.31
CA ILE A 31 5.32 -10.29 8.63
C ILE A 31 5.50 -9.79 10.06
N GLY A 32 5.91 -10.68 10.95
CA GLY A 32 5.98 -10.37 12.37
C GLY A 32 4.58 -10.07 12.93
N THR A 33 4.39 -8.87 13.47
CA THR A 33 3.08 -8.40 14.00
C THR A 33 2.36 -7.47 13.03
N GLU A 34 2.89 -7.25 11.84
CA GLU A 34 2.39 -6.31 10.86
C GLU A 34 1.78 -7.04 9.66
N THR A 35 0.71 -6.48 9.13
CA THR A 35 0.09 -6.95 7.89
C THR A 35 0.57 -6.07 6.75
N TYR A 36 1.06 -6.68 5.69
CA TYR A 36 1.45 -6.04 4.44
C TYR A 36 0.57 -6.55 3.30
N TRP A 37 0.48 -5.74 2.24
CA TRP A 37 -0.18 -6.12 1.01
C TRP A 37 0.85 -6.26 -0.09
N ARG A 38 0.86 -7.41 -0.75
CA ARG A 38 1.53 -7.56 -2.04
C ARG A 38 0.52 -7.22 -3.13
N VAL A 39 0.88 -6.27 -3.98
CA VAL A 39 0.01 -5.65 -4.96
C VAL A 39 0.33 -6.21 -6.33
N TYR A 40 -0.68 -6.77 -6.98
CA TYR A 40 -0.60 -7.26 -8.36
C TYR A 40 -1.47 -6.39 -9.26
N ILE A 41 -0.90 -5.87 -10.35
CA ILE A 41 -1.62 -5.07 -11.33
C ILE A 41 -1.96 -5.95 -12.53
N ARG A 42 -3.23 -5.98 -12.94
CA ARG A 42 -3.69 -6.72 -14.11
C ARG A 42 -3.07 -6.14 -15.37
N ALA A 43 -2.41 -6.98 -16.16
CA ALA A 43 -1.79 -6.53 -17.40
C ALA A 43 -2.87 -6.15 -18.44
N THR A 44 -2.66 -5.08 -19.21
CA THR A 44 -3.58 -4.74 -20.30
C THR A 44 -3.64 -5.85 -21.36
N SER A 45 -2.48 -6.45 -21.68
CA SER A 45 -2.41 -7.64 -22.53
C SER A 45 -2.54 -8.91 -21.71
N GLN A 46 -3.59 -9.69 -21.96
CA GLN A 46 -3.89 -10.94 -21.28
C GLN A 46 -3.43 -12.17 -22.07
N ASP A 47 -2.34 -12.04 -22.81
CA ASP A 47 -1.70 -13.09 -23.61
C ASP A 47 -0.39 -13.62 -23.01
N GLY A 48 0.01 -13.11 -21.83
CA GLY A 48 1.23 -13.47 -21.14
C GLY A 48 2.49 -12.72 -21.59
N SER A 49 2.38 -11.76 -22.51
CA SER A 49 3.52 -10.94 -22.93
C SER A 49 3.97 -9.93 -21.88
N LEU A 50 3.09 -9.53 -20.96
CA LEU A 50 3.31 -8.44 -20.00
C LEU A 50 3.09 -8.85 -18.53
N GLY A 51 2.86 -10.13 -18.24
CA GLY A 51 2.60 -10.57 -16.88
C GLY A 51 2.54 -12.09 -16.76
N GLU A 52 2.33 -12.56 -15.54
CA GLU A 52 2.23 -13.98 -15.21
C GLU A 52 0.89 -14.30 -14.54
N PRO A 53 0.36 -15.53 -14.67
CA PRO A 53 -0.77 -15.95 -13.87
C PRO A 53 -0.45 -15.93 -12.38
N LEU A 54 -1.41 -15.49 -11.57
CA LEU A 54 -1.31 -15.59 -10.12
C LEU A 54 -1.21 -17.06 -9.71
N ARG A 55 -0.39 -17.33 -8.68
CA ARG A 55 -0.13 -18.67 -8.16
C ARG A 55 -0.72 -18.88 -6.77
N GLU A 56 -1.23 -17.82 -6.17
CA GLU A 56 -1.76 -17.79 -4.81
C GLU A 56 -3.12 -17.11 -4.79
N PRO A 57 -4.01 -17.52 -3.87
CA PRO A 57 -5.29 -16.87 -3.70
C PRO A 57 -5.12 -15.44 -3.18
N VAL A 58 -6.01 -14.57 -3.63
CA VAL A 58 -6.00 -13.14 -3.31
C VAL A 58 -6.92 -12.85 -2.14
N TRP A 59 -6.60 -11.81 -1.37
CA TRP A 59 -7.41 -11.32 -0.27
C TRP A 59 -8.42 -10.29 -0.77
N ASP A 60 -9.69 -10.63 -0.66
CA ASP A 60 -10.81 -9.76 -0.99
C ASP A 60 -11.12 -8.84 0.19
N ILE A 61 -10.58 -7.63 0.15
CA ILE A 61 -10.79 -6.60 1.17
C ILE A 61 -12.26 -6.16 1.22
N LEU A 62 -12.95 -6.09 0.07
CA LEU A 62 -14.31 -5.57 -0.05
C LEU A 62 -15.34 -6.51 0.59
N SER A 63 -15.06 -7.82 0.63
CA SER A 63 -15.91 -8.81 1.30
C SER A 63 -16.10 -8.60 2.82
N ARG A 64 -15.38 -7.66 3.44
CA ARG A 64 -15.59 -7.28 4.85
C ARG A 64 -17.02 -6.83 5.14
N ASP A 65 -17.70 -6.28 4.13
CA ASP A 65 -19.07 -5.77 4.26
C ASP A 65 -20.13 -6.88 4.15
N ASP A 66 -19.72 -8.11 3.77
CA ASP A 66 -20.60 -9.27 3.65
C ASP A 66 -21.01 -9.88 5.01
N GLY A 67 -20.36 -9.44 6.09
CA GLY A 67 -20.60 -9.93 7.45
C GLY A 67 -19.85 -11.21 7.80
N GLY A 68 -20.31 -11.91 8.85
CA GLY A 68 -19.74 -13.19 9.26
C GLY A 68 -18.23 -13.13 9.59
N PRO A 69 -17.46 -14.18 9.24
CA PRO A 69 -16.00 -14.19 9.44
C PRO A 69 -15.27 -13.07 8.71
N ALA A 70 -15.74 -12.66 7.53
CA ALA A 70 -15.06 -11.63 6.73
C ALA A 70 -15.05 -10.26 7.43
N ALA A 71 -16.14 -9.91 8.12
CA ALA A 71 -16.22 -8.68 8.91
C ALA A 71 -15.23 -8.65 10.08
N ILE A 72 -14.88 -9.81 10.66
CA ILE A 72 -13.91 -9.90 11.76
C ILE A 72 -12.47 -9.89 11.21
N GLU A 73 -12.24 -10.58 10.10
CA GLU A 73 -10.91 -10.74 9.52
C GLU A 73 -10.47 -9.57 8.62
N GLY A 74 -11.38 -8.64 8.29
CA GLY A 74 -11.09 -7.50 7.42
C GLY A 74 -11.15 -7.83 5.93
N GLY A 75 -11.97 -8.81 5.57
CA GLY A 75 -12.07 -9.40 4.24
C GLY A 75 -11.96 -10.92 4.32
N SER A 76 -11.83 -11.55 3.17
CA SER A 76 -11.74 -13.00 3.07
C SER A 76 -10.82 -13.41 1.92
N LEU A 77 -10.25 -14.60 2.04
CA LEU A 77 -9.48 -15.17 0.95
C LEU A 77 -10.43 -15.64 -0.16
N ARG A 78 -10.21 -15.22 -1.40
CA ARG A 78 -11.04 -15.68 -2.53
C ARG A 78 -10.92 -17.18 -2.70
N GLU A 79 -12.06 -17.85 -2.94
CA GLU A 79 -12.12 -19.31 -3.13
C GLU A 79 -11.35 -19.79 -4.36
N ARG A 80 -11.17 -18.92 -5.36
CA ARG A 80 -10.47 -19.22 -6.61
C ARG A 80 -9.41 -18.17 -6.85
N ILE A 81 -8.26 -18.63 -7.31
CA ILE A 81 -7.20 -17.76 -7.81
C ILE A 81 -7.75 -17.04 -9.07
N PRO A 82 -7.68 -15.70 -9.13
CA PRO A 82 -8.14 -14.96 -10.31
C PRO A 82 -7.42 -15.42 -11.59
N TYR A 83 -8.19 -15.58 -12.66
CA TYR A 83 -7.64 -15.86 -13.98
C TYR A 83 -7.13 -14.57 -14.64
N GLY A 84 -6.00 -14.70 -15.33
CA GLY A 84 -5.42 -13.60 -16.10
C GLY A 84 -3.91 -13.55 -15.95
N TYR A 85 -3.33 -12.48 -16.48
CA TYR A 85 -1.92 -12.16 -16.35
C TYR A 85 -1.75 -10.87 -15.56
N TYR A 86 -0.84 -10.90 -14.60
CA TYR A 86 -0.62 -9.84 -13.64
C TYR A 86 0.86 -9.53 -13.52
N VAL A 87 1.16 -8.28 -13.20
CA VAL A 87 2.48 -7.78 -12.86
C VAL A 87 2.57 -7.70 -11.35
N ASP A 88 3.63 -8.26 -10.78
CA ASP A 88 3.95 -8.05 -9.37
C ASP A 88 4.52 -6.63 -9.19
N PHE A 89 3.63 -5.69 -8.89
CA PHE A 89 4.02 -4.30 -8.72
C PHE A 89 4.88 -4.12 -7.47
N THR A 90 4.62 -4.86 -6.40
CA THR A 90 5.44 -4.79 -5.17
C THR A 90 6.89 -5.16 -5.43
N ALA A 91 7.14 -6.21 -6.22
CA ALA A 91 8.50 -6.60 -6.58
C ALA A 91 9.20 -5.52 -7.44
N ILE A 92 8.51 -5.01 -8.46
CA ILE A 92 9.07 -3.95 -9.32
C ILE A 92 9.35 -2.69 -8.50
N ALA A 93 8.40 -2.25 -7.67
CA ALA A 93 8.58 -1.09 -6.80
C ALA A 93 9.84 -1.24 -5.93
N ALA A 94 10.03 -2.40 -5.30
CA ALA A 94 11.20 -2.69 -4.49
C ALA A 94 12.52 -2.63 -5.28
N ASP A 95 12.55 -3.12 -6.53
CA ASP A 95 13.73 -3.02 -7.40
C ASP A 95 14.15 -1.56 -7.68
N TYR A 96 13.20 -0.61 -7.57
CA TYR A 96 13.42 0.82 -7.73
C TYR A 96 13.50 1.60 -6.40
N GLY A 97 13.60 0.91 -5.26
CA GLY A 97 13.72 1.54 -3.93
C GLY A 97 12.41 1.98 -3.28
N TRP A 98 11.26 1.67 -3.89
CA TRP A 98 9.95 1.95 -3.33
C TRP A 98 9.49 0.80 -2.45
N GLU A 99 9.23 1.08 -1.19
CA GLU A 99 8.78 0.10 -0.22
C GLU A 99 7.30 0.28 0.09
N ARG A 100 6.55 -0.82 0.11
CA ARG A 100 5.19 -0.83 0.65
C ARG A 100 5.22 -0.50 2.15
N VAL A 101 4.12 0.04 2.64
CA VAL A 101 3.94 0.35 4.06
C VAL A 101 3.00 -0.65 4.75
N PRO A 102 3.16 -0.95 6.06
CA PRO A 102 2.27 -1.88 6.74
C PRO A 102 0.86 -1.31 6.89
N ALA A 103 -0.16 -2.16 6.87
CA ALA A 103 -1.49 -1.79 7.29
C ALA A 103 -1.48 -1.34 8.77
N LEU A 104 -2.29 -0.34 9.11
CA LEU A 104 -2.43 0.11 10.50
C LEU A 104 -3.40 -0.80 11.26
N TRP A 105 -3.33 -0.76 12.60
CA TRP A 105 -4.02 -1.73 13.46
C TRP A 105 -5.54 -1.85 13.27
N ARG A 106 -6.23 -0.83 12.72
CA ARG A 106 -7.68 -0.88 12.44
C ARG A 106 -8.01 -1.27 11.00
N TRP A 107 -7.05 -1.71 10.19
CA TRP A 107 -7.25 -1.99 8.76
C TRP A 107 -8.43 -2.93 8.46
N ARG A 108 -8.76 -3.82 9.41
CA ARG A 108 -9.88 -4.74 9.32
C ARG A 108 -11.24 -4.04 9.26
N TYR A 109 -11.35 -2.86 9.87
CA TYR A 109 -12.60 -2.13 10.06
C TYR A 109 -12.57 -0.72 9.47
N LEU A 110 -11.40 -0.17 9.18
CA LEU A 110 -11.23 1.16 8.60
C LEU A 110 -10.44 1.07 7.29
N TRP A 111 -11.06 1.57 6.22
CA TRP A 111 -10.49 1.58 4.88
C TRP A 111 -9.13 2.28 4.82
N ILE A 112 -9.04 3.50 5.36
CA ILE A 112 -7.81 4.31 5.33
C ILE A 112 -6.61 3.63 6.02
N ASP A 113 -6.87 2.71 6.94
CA ASP A 113 -5.84 1.97 7.66
C ASP A 113 -5.31 0.78 6.86
N VAL A 114 -5.91 0.43 5.71
CA VAL A 114 -5.46 -0.67 4.83
C VAL A 114 -4.12 -0.35 4.16
N ARG A 115 -3.98 0.83 3.57
CA ARG A 115 -2.73 1.36 2.98
C ARG A 115 -2.05 0.49 1.89
N TRP A 116 -2.78 -0.39 1.21
CA TRP A 116 -2.20 -1.20 0.12
C TRP A 116 -1.68 -0.35 -1.04
N TRP A 117 -2.27 0.83 -1.24
CA TRP A 117 -1.95 1.74 -2.33
C TRP A 117 -0.68 2.55 -2.09
N GLN A 118 -0.19 2.65 -0.84
CA GLN A 118 0.87 3.59 -0.46
C GLN A 118 2.24 2.92 -0.51
N PHE A 119 3.16 3.54 -1.23
CA PHE A 119 4.57 3.16 -1.32
C PHE A 119 5.47 4.36 -1.00
N GLU A 120 6.58 4.12 -0.33
CA GLU A 120 7.50 5.15 0.14
C GLU A 120 8.94 4.86 -0.32
N ASP A 121 9.63 5.88 -0.83
CA ASP A 121 11.09 5.86 -1.00
C ASP A 121 11.68 6.88 -0.03
N ARG A 122 12.03 6.40 1.16
CA ARG A 122 12.52 7.25 2.25
C ARG A 122 13.96 7.72 2.03
N GLY A 123 14.73 7.07 1.15
CA GLY A 123 16.15 7.37 0.97
C GLY A 123 16.98 7.31 2.26
N GLY A 124 16.53 6.56 3.27
CA GLY A 124 17.15 6.51 4.61
C GLY A 124 16.90 7.73 5.50
N LEU A 125 16.11 8.71 5.06
CA LEU A 125 15.77 9.89 5.84
C LEU A 125 14.64 9.60 6.83
N SER A 126 14.74 10.21 8.01
CA SER A 126 13.60 10.39 8.90
C SER A 126 12.58 11.35 8.29
N TRP A 127 11.37 11.35 8.85
CA TRP A 127 10.31 12.25 8.40
C TRP A 127 10.70 13.73 8.51
N TRP A 128 11.41 14.10 9.58
CA TRP A 128 11.89 15.48 9.78
C TRP A 128 12.97 15.87 8.79
N GLU A 129 13.94 14.99 8.54
CA GLU A 129 14.98 15.23 7.53
C GLU A 129 14.37 15.40 6.13
N CYS A 130 13.37 14.58 5.79
CA CYS A 130 12.64 14.70 4.54
C CYS A 130 11.91 16.04 4.41
N MET A 131 11.25 16.50 5.47
CA MET A 131 10.55 17.79 5.48
C MET A 131 11.52 18.96 5.26
N LEU A 132 12.71 18.90 5.85
CA LEU A 132 13.75 19.93 5.72
C LEU A 132 14.39 20.00 4.32
N GLU A 133 14.18 19.00 3.45
CA GLU A 133 14.59 19.09 2.04
C GLU A 133 13.66 19.98 1.21
N VAL A 134 12.43 20.21 1.69
CA VAL A 134 11.36 20.88 0.92
C VAL A 134 10.86 22.17 1.59
N TYR A 135 10.92 22.24 2.92
CA TYR A 135 10.37 23.33 3.72
C TYR A 135 11.41 23.91 4.68
N GLU A 136 11.31 25.21 4.94
CA GLU A 136 12.11 25.86 5.97
C GLU A 136 11.58 25.51 7.38
N PRO A 137 12.43 25.48 8.43
CA PRO A 137 11.99 25.20 9.80
C PRO A 137 10.80 26.05 10.25
N SER A 138 10.80 27.34 9.90
CA SER A 138 9.71 28.28 10.23
C SER A 138 8.37 27.93 9.59
N GLU A 139 8.34 27.11 8.55
CA GLU A 139 7.12 26.61 7.90
C GLU A 139 6.63 25.31 8.54
N ILE A 140 7.55 24.50 9.08
CA ILE A 140 7.28 23.20 9.69
C ILE A 140 6.77 23.36 11.13
N GLU A 141 7.48 24.14 11.94
CA GLU A 141 7.26 24.22 13.39
C GLU A 141 5.84 24.67 13.81
N PRO A 142 5.19 25.65 13.14
CA PRO A 142 3.84 26.06 13.50
C PRO A 142 2.79 24.95 13.38
N ALA A 143 2.99 23.99 12.47
CA ALA A 143 2.04 22.92 12.20
C ALA A 143 2.36 21.61 12.93
N PHE A 144 3.65 21.30 13.10
CA PHE A 144 4.12 20.00 13.57
C PHE A 144 4.86 20.06 14.91
N GLY A 145 5.13 21.25 15.44
CA GLY A 145 5.92 21.44 16.65
C GLY A 145 7.43 21.48 16.38
N PRO A 146 8.25 21.55 17.45
CA PRO A 146 9.69 21.73 17.32
C PRO A 146 10.35 20.56 16.60
N ILE A 147 11.32 20.87 15.73
CA ILE A 147 12.04 19.85 14.97
C ILE A 147 13.11 19.21 15.86
N PRO A 148 13.08 17.87 16.06
CA PRO A 148 14.07 17.20 16.90
C PRO A 148 15.51 17.42 16.38
N GLY A 149 16.40 17.85 17.28
CA GLY A 149 17.82 18.04 16.97
C GLY A 149 18.20 19.40 16.37
N LEU A 150 17.24 20.31 16.15
CA LEU A 150 17.45 21.70 15.74
C LEU A 150 17.29 22.70 16.89
N GLU A 151 17.37 22.23 18.15
CA GLU A 151 17.26 23.11 19.32
C GLU A 151 18.39 24.15 19.36
N GLU A 152 18.04 25.43 19.55
CA GLU A 152 18.98 26.55 19.79
C GLU A 152 19.75 26.43 21.11
#